data_AF-A0A842NYN5-F1
#
_entry.id   AF-A0A842NYN5-F1
#
_cell.length_a   1.000
_cell.length_b   1.000
_cell.length_c   1.000
_cell.angle_alpha   90.00
_cell.angle_beta   90.00
_cell.angle_gamma   90.00
#
_symmetry.space_group_name_H-M   'P 1'
#
loop_
_entity.id
_entity.type
_entity.pdbx_description
1 polymer ?
#
loop_
_entity_poly.entity_id
_entity_poly.type
_entity_poly.pdbx_seq_one_letter_code
_entity_poly.pdbx_strand_id
1 'polypeptide(L)'
;LKWVFDEIEKRHYAIKAKYGRKGDRIAKEKCPLVNELKQGQVYVVYPNDHIRLWDIPMPSYHHKNPDQHWEVLTGIHFDWTKETIASDGSNSSKTDEKLLFGLIYEKRNPKSGKSMKWQEVIDYLALEQQKGAIVWDKPFNEMKVATLAKTFERWLKRYEQT
;
A
#
# COMPACT_ATOMS: atom_id res chain seq x y z
N LEU A 1 26.68 5.41 -18.91
CA LEU A 1 25.59 5.65 -17.94
C LEU A 1 25.41 7.14 -17.63
N LYS A 2 26.44 7.90 -17.22
CA LYS A 2 26.32 9.35 -16.91
C LYS A 2 25.56 10.17 -17.98
N TRP A 3 25.88 9.99 -19.25
CA TRP A 3 25.22 10.69 -20.36
C TRP A 3 23.69 10.46 -20.42
N VAL A 4 23.20 9.31 -19.96
CA VAL A 4 21.77 8.96 -19.94
C VAL A 4 21.05 9.82 -18.89
N PHE A 5 21.66 9.97 -17.71
CA PHE A 5 21.13 10.83 -16.65
C PHE A 5 21.08 12.29 -17.10
N ASP A 6 22.18 12.78 -17.68
CA ASP A 6 22.27 14.16 -18.19
C ASP A 6 21.21 14.45 -19.26
N GLU A 7 20.97 13.50 -20.18
CA GLU A 7 19.96 13.63 -21.23
C GLU A 7 18.52 13.57 -20.70
N ILE A 8 18.25 12.74 -19.69
CA ILE A 8 16.93 12.68 -19.01
C ILE A 8 16.67 13.99 -18.28
N GLU A 9 17.63 14.50 -17.50
CA GLU A 9 17.53 15.77 -16.80
C GLU A 9 17.24 16.92 -17.78
N LYS A 10 18.02 16.99 -18.86
CA LYS A 10 17.84 18.00 -19.90
C LYS A 10 16.43 17.96 -20.50
N ARG A 11 15.90 16.77 -20.81
CA ARG A 11 14.54 16.61 -21.33
C ARG A 11 13.47 16.98 -20.30
N HIS A 12 13.65 16.59 -19.04
CA HIS A 12 12.75 16.93 -17.94
C HIS A 12 12.62 18.45 -17.79
N TYR A 13 13.75 19.15 -17.69
CA TYR A 13 13.77 20.61 -17.54
C TYR A 13 13.29 21.34 -18.80
N ALA A 14 13.55 20.80 -20.00
CA ALA A 14 12.99 21.35 -21.23
C ALA A 14 11.45 21.27 -21.26
N ILE A 15 10.86 20.15 -20.80
CA ILE A 15 9.41 20.01 -20.66
C ILE A 15 8.88 20.98 -19.59
N LYS A 16 9.54 21.05 -18.43
CA LYS A 16 9.17 21.97 -17.35
C LYS A 16 9.12 23.42 -17.84
N ALA A 17 10.16 23.86 -18.55
CA ALA A 17 10.22 25.20 -19.12
C ALA A 17 9.15 25.44 -20.19
N LYS A 18 8.91 24.46 -21.08
CA LYS A 18 7.97 24.57 -22.19
C LYS A 18 6.51 24.77 -21.74
N TYR A 19 6.10 24.15 -20.63
CA TYR A 19 4.69 24.14 -20.19
C TYR A 19 4.42 25.02 -18.95
N GLY A 20 5.41 25.82 -18.50
CA GLY A 20 5.25 26.82 -17.44
C GLY A 20 4.67 26.23 -16.16
N ARG A 21 3.57 26.81 -15.63
CA ARG A 21 2.92 26.39 -14.37
C ARG A 21 2.48 24.92 -14.36
N LYS A 22 2.22 24.31 -15.52
CA LYS A 22 1.84 22.88 -15.65
C LYS A 22 3.05 21.99 -15.97
N GLY A 23 4.20 22.58 -16.24
CA GLY A 23 5.40 21.88 -16.70
C GLY A 23 5.93 20.89 -15.69
N ASP A 24 5.88 21.20 -14.39
CA ASP A 24 6.31 20.25 -13.35
C ASP A 24 5.50 18.96 -13.38
N ARG A 25 4.17 19.06 -13.44
CA ARG A 25 3.31 17.88 -13.49
C ARG A 25 3.54 17.06 -14.77
N ILE A 26 3.64 17.74 -15.90
CA ILE A 26 3.83 17.08 -17.22
C ILE A 26 5.22 16.43 -17.31
N ALA A 27 6.25 17.07 -16.77
CA ALA A 27 7.60 16.52 -16.73
C ALA A 27 7.65 15.25 -15.87
N LYS A 28 7.06 15.26 -14.68
CA LYS A 28 6.95 14.08 -13.81
C LYS A 28 6.18 12.91 -14.43
N GLU A 29 5.23 13.20 -15.31
CA GLU A 29 4.43 12.18 -15.97
C GLU A 29 5.12 11.59 -17.21
N LYS A 30 5.74 12.43 -18.04
CA LYS A 30 6.29 12.02 -19.34
C LYS A 30 7.79 11.71 -19.32
N CYS A 31 8.54 12.37 -18.46
CA CYS A 31 10.00 12.26 -18.36
C CYS A 31 10.45 12.53 -16.91
N PRO A 32 10.01 11.71 -15.94
CA PRO A 32 10.46 11.84 -14.55
C PRO A 32 11.98 11.74 -14.45
N LEU A 33 12.57 12.41 -13.46
CA LEU A 33 13.98 12.19 -13.16
C LEU A 33 14.21 10.74 -12.68
N VAL A 34 15.43 10.23 -12.80
CA VAL A 34 15.71 8.82 -12.46
C VAL A 34 15.43 8.52 -10.98
N ASN A 35 15.66 9.49 -10.10
CA ASN A 35 15.32 9.41 -8.67
C ASN A 35 13.82 9.65 -8.36
N GLU A 36 13.01 10.05 -9.35
CA GLU A 36 11.56 10.26 -9.24
C GLU A 36 10.75 9.14 -9.92
N LEU A 37 11.41 8.09 -10.44
CA LEU A 37 10.72 6.96 -11.08
C LEU A 37 9.82 6.24 -10.08
N LYS A 38 8.58 5.95 -10.50
CA LYS A 38 7.68 5.12 -9.70
C LYS A 38 8.13 3.67 -9.71
N GLN A 39 7.71 2.92 -8.69
CA GLN A 39 7.94 1.48 -8.65
C GLN A 39 7.38 0.82 -9.92
N GLY A 40 8.21 0.01 -10.58
CA GLY A 40 7.87 -0.63 -11.84
C GLY A 40 8.07 0.24 -13.08
N GLN A 41 8.72 1.41 -12.98
CA GLN A 41 9.12 2.21 -14.14
C GLN A 41 10.63 2.16 -14.37
N VAL A 42 11.06 2.07 -15.62
CA VAL A 42 12.48 2.07 -16.00
C VAL A 42 12.72 2.87 -17.28
N TYR A 43 13.96 3.35 -17.43
CA TYR A 43 14.44 3.88 -18.69
C TYR A 43 15.16 2.78 -19.49
N VAL A 44 14.67 2.52 -20.69
CA VAL A 44 15.31 1.61 -21.66
C VAL A 44 16.10 2.45 -22.64
N VAL A 45 17.39 2.11 -22.80
CA VAL A 45 18.28 2.70 -23.80
C VAL A 45 18.41 1.71 -24.94
N TYR A 46 17.94 2.08 -26.12
CA TYR A 46 18.05 1.27 -27.33
C TYR A 46 19.45 1.41 -27.94
N PRO A 47 19.88 0.47 -28.82
CA PRO A 47 21.19 0.52 -29.47
C PRO A 47 21.46 1.76 -30.33
N ASN A 48 20.42 2.52 -30.67
CA ASN A 48 20.50 3.80 -31.38
C ASN A 48 20.48 5.01 -30.44
N ASP A 49 20.86 4.80 -29.17
CA ASP A 49 20.89 5.79 -28.09
C ASP A 49 19.53 6.46 -27.79
N HIS A 50 18.42 5.91 -28.32
CA HIS A 50 17.10 6.39 -27.94
C HIS A 50 16.75 5.91 -26.53
N ILE A 51 16.37 6.87 -25.69
CA ILE A 51 15.91 6.63 -24.32
C ILE A 51 14.38 6.68 -24.29
N ARG A 52 13.73 5.63 -23.74
CA ARG A 52 12.28 5.60 -23.48
C ARG A 52 11.97 5.19 -22.06
N LEU A 53 10.96 5.84 -21.48
CA LEU A 53 10.33 5.39 -20.23
C LEU A 53 9.41 4.21 -20.53
N TRP A 54 9.58 3.11 -19.82
CA TRP A 54 8.76 1.91 -19.90
C TRP A 54 8.21 1.56 -18.52
N ASP A 55 6.95 1.13 -18.49
CA ASP A 55 6.36 0.47 -17.34
C ASP A 55 6.69 -1.02 -17.45
N ILE A 56 7.44 -1.55 -16.48
CA ILE A 56 7.63 -2.99 -16.31
C ILE A 56 6.27 -3.54 -15.89
N PRO A 57 5.72 -4.52 -16.62
CA PRO A 57 4.55 -5.25 -16.18
C PRO A 57 4.94 -6.04 -14.93
N MET A 58 4.78 -5.42 -13.76
CA MET A 58 4.98 -6.11 -12.50
C MET A 58 3.79 -7.04 -12.32
N PRO A 59 3.99 -8.38 -12.33
CA PRO A 59 2.92 -9.30 -12.01
C PRO A 59 2.31 -8.95 -10.64
N SER A 60 0.99 -8.77 -10.62
CA SER A 60 0.21 -8.64 -9.39
C SER A 60 0.16 -10.00 -8.71
N TYR A 61 1.18 -10.31 -7.92
CA TYR A 61 1.23 -11.57 -7.19
C TYR A 61 0.23 -11.54 -6.04
N HIS A 62 -0.94 -12.13 -6.24
CA HIS A 62 -1.94 -12.29 -5.19
C HIS A 62 -1.55 -13.34 -4.13
N HIS A 63 -0.57 -14.19 -4.43
CA HIS A 63 -0.02 -15.19 -3.51
C HIS A 63 1.50 -15.27 -3.65
N LYS A 64 2.21 -15.19 -2.53
CA LYS A 64 3.66 -15.41 -2.47
C LYS A 64 3.94 -16.90 -2.66
N ASN A 65 4.17 -17.35 -3.88
CA ASN A 65 4.87 -18.61 -4.09
C ASN A 65 6.38 -18.33 -4.14
N PRO A 66 7.20 -19.08 -3.39
CA PRO A 66 8.64 -18.86 -3.28
C PRO A 66 9.39 -19.04 -4.61
N ASP A 67 8.76 -19.61 -5.63
CA ASP A 67 9.39 -19.92 -6.92
C ASP A 67 9.35 -18.75 -7.92
N GLN A 68 8.82 -17.58 -7.52
CA GLN A 68 8.56 -16.43 -8.40
C GLN A 68 9.43 -15.20 -8.10
N HIS A 69 10.68 -15.42 -7.67
CA HIS A 69 11.67 -14.35 -7.65
C HIS A 69 12.02 -13.94 -9.08
N TRP A 70 12.01 -12.64 -9.39
CA TRP A 70 12.41 -12.10 -10.69
C TRP A 70 13.77 -12.64 -11.14
N GLU A 71 14.70 -12.80 -10.20
CA GLU A 71 16.01 -13.39 -10.46
C GLU A 71 15.93 -14.85 -10.93
N VAL A 72 15.02 -15.64 -10.35
CA VAL A 72 14.77 -17.04 -10.75
C VAL A 72 14.12 -17.11 -12.14
N LEU A 73 13.20 -16.18 -12.43
CA LEU A 73 12.49 -16.13 -13.72
C LEU A 73 13.33 -15.58 -14.87
N THR A 74 14.26 -14.67 -14.58
CA THR A 74 15.03 -13.95 -15.61
C THR A 74 16.51 -14.32 -15.65
N GLY A 75 17.04 -14.97 -14.62
CA GLY A 75 18.45 -15.28 -14.46
C GLY A 75 19.34 -14.06 -14.19
N ILE A 76 18.76 -12.87 -14.03
CA ILE A 76 19.48 -11.63 -13.79
C ILE A 76 19.47 -11.36 -12.29
N HIS A 77 20.65 -11.48 -11.67
CA HIS A 77 20.86 -11.04 -10.29
C HIS A 77 20.77 -9.52 -10.21
N PHE A 78 19.89 -9.02 -9.35
CA PHE A 78 19.71 -7.59 -9.14
C PHE A 78 19.71 -7.30 -7.64
N ASP A 79 20.88 -6.92 -7.14
CA ASP A 79 21.05 -6.47 -5.76
C ASP A 79 20.39 -5.09 -5.59
N TRP A 80 19.18 -5.09 -5.02
CA TRP A 80 18.60 -3.88 -4.48
C TRP A 80 19.37 -3.52 -3.22
N THR A 81 20.29 -2.56 -3.30
CA THR A 81 20.71 -1.80 -2.12
C THR A 81 19.50 -1.01 -1.63
N LYS A 82 18.67 -1.64 -0.80
CA LYS A 82 17.63 -0.97 -0.03
C LYS A 82 18.32 -0.03 0.94
N GLU A 83 18.39 1.26 0.60
CA GLU A 83 18.22 2.25 1.64
C GLU A 83 16.81 2.04 2.20
N THR A 84 16.77 1.64 3.45
CA THR A 84 15.59 1.36 4.23
C THR A 84 14.73 2.62 4.29
N ILE A 85 13.78 2.76 3.37
CA ILE A 85 12.63 3.61 3.62
C ILE A 85 11.87 2.91 4.74
N ALA A 86 12.09 3.36 5.97
CA ALA A 86 11.23 3.08 7.09
C ALA A 86 9.85 3.66 6.77
N SER A 87 9.02 2.88 6.08
CA SER A 87 7.60 3.15 6.02
C SER A 87 7.00 2.70 7.35
N ASP A 88 6.89 3.64 8.28
CA ASP A 88 5.95 3.64 9.39
C ASP A 88 4.52 3.56 8.83
N GLY A 89 4.15 2.37 8.42
CA GLY A 89 2.83 2.03 7.92
C GLY A 89 2.61 0.57 8.21
N SER A 90 2.34 0.28 9.49
CA SER A 90 1.85 -1.01 9.94
C SER A 90 0.59 -1.33 9.13
N ASN A 91 0.76 -2.09 8.05
CA ASN A 91 -0.36 -2.79 7.44
C ASN A 91 -0.78 -3.79 8.51
N SER A 92 -1.87 -3.49 9.21
CA SER A 92 -2.52 -4.43 10.11
C SER A 92 -2.59 -5.77 9.40
N SER A 93 -1.93 -6.77 9.98
CA SER A 93 -1.83 -8.06 9.34
C SER A 93 -3.26 -8.58 9.19
N LYS A 94 -3.58 -9.30 8.11
CA LYS A 94 -4.91 -9.94 7.94
C LYS A 94 -5.35 -10.76 9.17
N THR A 95 -4.40 -11.15 10.02
CA THR A 95 -4.60 -11.82 11.30
C THR A 95 -5.33 -10.92 12.32
N ASP A 96 -5.02 -9.61 12.35
CA ASP A 96 -5.58 -8.66 13.32
C ASP A 96 -7.03 -8.28 12.98
N GLU A 97 -7.35 -8.13 11.69
CA GLU A 97 -8.74 -7.85 11.26
C GLU A 97 -9.69 -9.01 11.55
N LYS A 98 -9.25 -10.27 11.33
CA LYS A 98 -10.08 -11.45 11.62
C LYS A 98 -10.34 -11.60 13.11
N LEU A 99 -9.33 -11.36 13.94
CA LEU A 99 -9.44 -11.42 15.40
C LEU A 99 -10.38 -10.32 15.90
N LEU A 100 -10.22 -9.09 15.40
CA LEU A 100 -11.09 -7.97 15.72
C LEU A 100 -12.55 -8.23 15.29
N PHE A 101 -12.75 -8.75 14.08
CA PHE A 101 -14.09 -9.13 13.61
C PHE A 101 -14.72 -10.21 14.49
N GLY A 102 -13.97 -11.26 14.84
CA GLY A 102 -14.44 -12.33 15.72
C GLY A 102 -14.90 -11.80 17.08
N LEU A 103 -14.09 -10.95 17.71
CA LEU A 103 -14.43 -10.32 18.99
C LEU A 103 -15.71 -9.47 18.89
N ILE A 104 -15.82 -8.61 17.88
CA ILE A 104 -17.02 -7.78 17.69
C ILE A 104 -18.25 -8.66 17.42
N TYR A 105 -18.09 -9.71 16.60
CA TYR A 105 -19.15 -10.63 16.25
C TYR A 105 -19.67 -11.37 17.49
N GLU A 106 -18.80 -11.87 18.36
CA GLU A 106 -19.20 -12.54 19.61
C GLU A 106 -19.96 -11.61 20.57
N LYS A 107 -19.55 -10.34 20.67
CA LYS A 107 -20.26 -9.36 21.53
C LYS A 107 -21.60 -8.93 20.96
N ARG A 108 -21.72 -8.86 19.62
CA ARG A 108 -22.97 -8.48 18.93
C ARG A 108 -23.93 -9.66 18.73
N ASN A 109 -23.42 -10.88 18.61
CA ASN A 109 -24.18 -12.11 18.41
C ASN A 109 -23.76 -13.19 19.43
N PRO A 110 -23.96 -12.94 20.74
CA PRO A 110 -23.55 -13.90 21.76
C PRO A 110 -24.37 -15.19 21.65
N LYS A 111 -23.72 -16.34 21.86
CA LYS A 111 -24.41 -17.66 21.91
C LYS A 111 -25.40 -17.76 23.07
N SER A 112 -25.18 -16.99 24.14
CA SER A 112 -26.06 -16.89 25.30
C SER A 112 -26.02 -15.47 25.87
N GLY A 113 -27.19 -14.93 26.24
CA GLY A 113 -27.32 -13.59 26.82
C GLY A 113 -27.70 -12.50 25.82
N LYS A 114 -27.57 -11.24 26.25
CA LYS A 114 -28.00 -10.07 25.47
C LYS A 114 -26.86 -9.51 24.63
N SER A 115 -27.17 -9.20 23.37
CA SER A 115 -26.28 -8.47 22.46
C SER A 115 -25.87 -7.12 23.05
N MET A 116 -24.56 -6.84 23.04
CA MET A 116 -24.03 -5.55 23.49
C MET A 116 -24.42 -4.43 22.52
N LYS A 117 -24.70 -3.24 23.05
CA LYS A 117 -24.88 -2.04 22.24
C LYS A 117 -23.55 -1.64 21.61
N TRP A 118 -23.59 -0.94 20.48
CA TRP A 118 -22.36 -0.52 19.78
C TRP A 118 -21.43 0.36 20.62
N GLN A 119 -21.97 1.20 21.50
CA GLN A 119 -21.14 2.00 22.40
C GLN A 119 -20.39 1.11 23.40
N GLU A 120 -21.07 0.11 23.98
CA GLU A 120 -20.46 -0.86 24.90
C GLU A 120 -19.35 -1.68 24.21
N VAL A 121 -19.52 -1.98 22.92
CA VAL A 121 -18.49 -2.63 22.11
C VAL A 121 -17.28 -1.71 21.91
N ILE A 122 -17.49 -0.41 21.66
CA ILE A 122 -16.38 0.55 21.57
C ILE A 122 -15.61 0.63 22.89
N ASP A 123 -16.32 0.74 24.00
CA ASP A 123 -15.70 0.83 25.33
C ASP A 123 -14.90 -0.44 25.64
N TYR A 124 -15.41 -1.62 25.28
CA TYR A 124 -14.71 -2.90 25.38
C TYR A 124 -13.43 -2.93 24.52
N LEU A 125 -13.53 -2.52 23.25
CA LEU A 125 -12.38 -2.50 22.34
C LEU A 125 -11.30 -1.50 22.77
N ALA A 126 -11.69 -0.35 23.32
CA ALA A 126 -10.76 0.62 23.87
C ALA A 126 -9.99 0.04 25.08
N LEU A 127 -10.68 -0.71 25.95
CA LEU A 127 -10.06 -1.39 27.08
C LEU A 127 -9.06 -2.46 26.63
N GLU A 128 -9.44 -3.29 25.65
CA GLU A 128 -8.57 -4.35 25.12
C GLU A 128 -7.37 -3.77 24.34
N GLN A 129 -7.54 -2.62 23.69
CA GLN A 129 -6.44 -1.87 23.06
C GLN A 129 -5.45 -1.33 24.11
N GLN A 130 -5.94 -0.79 25.23
CA GLN A 130 -5.07 -0.34 26.34
C GLN A 130 -4.27 -1.48 26.97
N LYS A 131 -4.84 -2.69 27.01
CA LYS A 131 -4.16 -3.91 27.49
C LYS A 131 -3.17 -4.50 26.47
N GLY A 132 -3.13 -3.96 25.24
CA GLY A 132 -2.30 -4.48 24.15
C GLY A 132 -2.82 -5.76 23.49
N ALA A 133 -4.07 -6.17 23.78
CA ALA A 133 -4.67 -7.37 23.19
C ALA A 133 -5.15 -7.14 21.74
N ILE A 134 -5.36 -5.86 21.36
CA ILE A 134 -5.76 -5.44 20.02
C ILE A 134 -4.82 -4.33 19.56
N VAL A 135 -4.23 -4.49 18.38
CA VAL A 135 -3.45 -3.45 17.71
C VAL A 135 -4.29 -2.87 16.58
N TRP A 136 -4.61 -1.58 16.67
CA TRP A 136 -5.36 -0.84 15.65
C TRP A 136 -4.79 0.58 15.53
N ASP A 137 -4.62 1.06 14.29
CA ASP A 137 -3.96 2.35 14.00
C ASP A 137 -4.64 3.56 14.65
N LYS A 138 -5.93 3.43 14.97
CA LYS A 138 -6.73 4.50 15.58
C LYS A 138 -7.22 4.07 16.95
N PRO A 139 -7.26 4.99 17.92
CA PRO A 139 -7.76 4.66 19.24
C PRO A 139 -9.29 4.50 19.19
N PHE A 140 -9.81 3.42 19.80
CA PHE A 140 -11.25 3.13 19.75
C PHE A 140 -12.11 4.12 20.53
N ASN A 141 -11.56 4.74 21.57
CA ASN A 141 -12.23 5.76 22.38
C ASN A 141 -12.71 6.99 21.55
N GLU A 142 -12.05 7.28 20.43
CA GLU A 142 -12.39 8.38 19.52
C GLU A 142 -13.26 7.91 18.33
N MET A 143 -13.55 6.61 18.24
CA MET A 143 -14.30 6.04 17.13
C MET A 143 -15.80 6.32 17.28
N LYS A 144 -16.42 6.86 16.22
CA LYS A 144 -17.89 7.00 16.17
C LYS A 144 -18.56 5.63 16.00
N VAL A 145 -19.66 5.40 16.73
CA VAL A 145 -20.54 4.21 16.59
C VAL A 145 -20.86 3.88 15.13
N ALA A 146 -21.25 4.88 14.34
CA ALA A 146 -21.60 4.70 12.93
C ALA A 146 -20.42 4.18 12.09
N THR A 147 -19.20 4.60 12.42
CA THR A 147 -17.98 4.15 11.74
C THR A 147 -17.71 2.68 12.04
N LEU A 148 -17.76 2.28 13.31
CA LEU A 148 -17.54 0.88 13.71
C LEU A 148 -18.60 -0.04 13.11
N ALA A 149 -19.88 0.33 13.20
CA ALA A 149 -20.98 -0.47 12.67
C ALA A 149 -20.87 -0.67 11.15
N LYS A 150 -20.53 0.38 10.40
CA LYS A 150 -20.35 0.30 8.93
C LYS A 150 -19.14 -0.55 8.54
N THR A 151 -18.05 -0.48 9.30
CA THR A 151 -16.88 -1.33 9.10
C THR A 151 -17.22 -2.80 9.35
N PHE A 152 -17.94 -3.09 10.44
CA PHE A 152 -18.40 -4.43 10.76
C PHE A 152 -19.34 -5.02 9.70
N GLU A 153 -20.31 -4.24 9.20
CA GLU A 153 -21.22 -4.69 8.14
C GLU A 153 -20.47 -5.05 6.85
N ARG A 154 -19.43 -4.29 6.50
CA ARG A 154 -18.56 -4.60 5.35
C ARG A 154 -17.79 -5.90 5.56
N TRP A 155 -17.30 -6.16 6.77
CA TRP A 155 -16.62 -7.41 7.09
C TRP A 155 -17.57 -8.60 7.05
N LEU A 156 -18.79 -8.46 7.58
CA LEU A 156 -19.81 -9.51 7.55
C LEU A 156 -20.15 -9.90 6.10
N LYS A 157 -20.40 -8.92 5.22
CA LYS A 157 -20.67 -9.16 3.79
C LYS A 157 -19.53 -9.88 3.07
N ARG A 158 -18.27 -9.60 3.42
CA ARG A 158 -17.11 -10.30 2.84
C ARG A 158 -17.02 -11.74 3.33
N TYR A 159 -17.31 -11.96 4.62
CA TYR A 159 -17.27 -13.28 5.23
C TYR A 159 -18.39 -14.22 4.75
N GLU A 160 -19.56 -13.68 4.41
CA GLU A 160 -20.68 -14.45 3.86
C GLU A 160 -20.49 -14.84 2.38
N GLN A 161 -19.56 -14.19 1.67
CA GLN A 161 -19.25 -14.46 0.25
C GLN A 161 -18.08 -15.44 0.05
N THR A 162 -17.41 -15.83 1.13
CA THR A 162 -16.31 -16.81 1.16
C THR A 162 -16.76 -18.10 1.77
#